data_AF-A0A932FXB6-F1
#
_entry.id   AF-A0A932FXB6-F1
#
_cell.length_a   1.000
_cell.length_b   1.000
_cell.length_c   1.000
_cell.angle_alpha   90.00
_cell.angle_beta   90.00
_cell.angle_gamma   90.00
#
_symmetry.space_group_name_H-M   'P 1'
#
loop_
_entity.id
_entity.type
_entity.pdbx_description
1 polymer ?
#
loop_
_entity_poly.entity_id
_entity_poly.type
_entity_poly.pdbx_seq_one_letter_code
_entity_poly.pdbx_strand_id
1 'polypeptide(L)'
;MSTVKMPRLSSFRIALLVTLVFLVLRGIRPDFMEMMELKAFDLQFLYRGAQRPGPEVVLVAVDEKSLDELGRWPWPRTRIAELLAVLDRSQARAVGFDLVFPEPDEHSQKRLVASLKERVFRQGREDPELSRL
;
A
#
# COMPACT_ATOMS: atom_id res chain seq x y z
N MET A 1 -69.60 -26.76 7.27
CA MET A 1 -68.65 -27.07 8.36
C MET A 1 -67.28 -27.32 7.76
N SER A 2 -66.39 -26.33 7.78
CA SER A 2 -64.97 -26.51 7.49
C SER A 2 -64.17 -25.43 8.25
N THR A 3 -63.65 -25.80 9.41
CA THR A 3 -62.75 -24.95 10.19
C THR A 3 -61.34 -25.07 9.63
N VAL A 4 -60.86 -24.01 8.98
CA VAL A 4 -59.46 -23.90 8.56
C VAL A 4 -58.60 -23.79 9.82
N LYS A 5 -57.84 -24.84 10.14
CA LYS A 5 -56.84 -24.84 11.21
C LYS A 5 -55.67 -23.95 10.79
N MET A 6 -55.63 -22.71 11.27
CA MET A 6 -54.44 -21.87 11.16
C MET A 6 -53.33 -22.46 12.05
N PRO A 7 -52.16 -22.83 11.49
CA PRO A 7 -51.05 -23.33 12.30
C PRO A 7 -50.56 -22.21 13.21
N ARG A 8 -50.47 -22.47 14.52
CA ARG A 8 -49.80 -21.57 15.46
C ARG A 8 -48.33 -21.46 15.07
N LEU A 9 -47.97 -20.36 14.41
CA LEU A 9 -46.62 -20.07 13.98
C LEU A 9 -45.80 -19.75 15.23
N SER A 10 -45.10 -20.76 15.77
CA SER A 10 -44.21 -20.57 16.91
C SER A 10 -43.09 -19.59 16.53
N SER A 11 -42.88 -18.54 17.33
CA SER A 11 -41.83 -17.53 17.12
C SER A 11 -40.45 -18.16 16.90
N PHE A 12 -40.21 -19.34 17.48
CA PHE A 12 -38.98 -20.11 17.28
C PHE A 12 -38.78 -20.58 15.84
N ARG A 13 -39.85 -21.02 15.15
CA ARG A 13 -39.76 -21.46 13.75
C ARG A 13 -39.49 -20.30 12.82
N ILE A 14 -40.04 -19.13 13.13
CA ILE A 14 -39.79 -17.89 12.38
C ILE A 14 -38.33 -17.46 12.56
N ALA A 15 -37.82 -17.44 13.79
CA ALA A 15 -36.43 -17.11 14.07
C ALA A 15 -35.44 -18.07 13.40
N LEU A 16 -35.75 -19.38 13.40
CA LEU A 16 -34.95 -20.39 12.70
C LEU A 16 -34.96 -20.17 11.19
N LEU A 17 -36.13 -19.89 10.60
CA LEU A 17 -36.26 -19.62 9.17
C LEU A 17 -35.47 -18.36 8.77
N VAL A 18 -35.60 -17.27 9.52
CA VAL A 18 -34.88 -16.01 9.26
C VAL A 18 -33.37 -16.24 9.35
N THR A 19 -32.90 -16.95 10.39
CA THR A 19 -31.48 -17.28 10.54
C THR A 19 -30.98 -18.12 9.38
N LEU A 20 -31.74 -19.14 8.96
CA LEU A 20 -31.36 -20.00 7.83
C LEU A 20 -31.28 -19.22 6.52
N VAL A 21 -32.27 -18.35 6.25
CA VAL A 21 -32.26 -17.45 5.09
C VAL A 21 -31.02 -16.56 5.12
N PHE A 22 -30.67 -15.99 6.27
CA PHE A 22 -29.50 -15.13 6.40
C PHE A 22 -28.18 -15.90 6.18
N LEU A 23 -28.08 -17.14 6.65
CA LEU A 23 -26.93 -18.01 6.39
C LEU A 23 -26.79 -18.36 4.91
N VAL A 24 -27.90 -18.67 4.25
CA VAL A 24 -27.93 -18.95 2.80
C VAL A 24 -27.52 -17.70 2.01
N LEU A 25 -28.09 -16.52 2.33
CA LEU A 25 -27.71 -15.25 1.70
C LEU A 25 -26.23 -14.93 1.90
N ARG A 26 -25.68 -15.19 3.09
CA ARG A 26 -24.24 -15.04 3.37
C ARG A 26 -23.38 -16.00 2.54
N GLY A 27 -23.84 -17.23 2.32
CA GLY A 27 -23.12 -18.24 1.54
C GLY A 27 -23.07 -17.92 0.05
N ILE A 28 -24.17 -17.40 -0.52
CA ILE A 28 -24.28 -17.12 -1.96
C ILE A 28 -23.59 -15.79 -2.32
N ARG A 29 -23.33 -14.90 -1.35
CA ARG A 29 -22.72 -13.57 -1.53
C ARG A 29 -23.26 -12.84 -2.77
N PRO A 30 -24.55 -12.47 -2.78
CA PRO A 30 -25.12 -11.78 -3.93
C PRO A 30 -24.44 -10.42 -4.16
N ASP A 31 -24.12 -10.10 -5.40
CA ASP A 31 -23.45 -8.85 -5.81
C ASP A 31 -24.17 -7.58 -5.31
N PHE A 32 -25.49 -7.65 -5.15
CA PHE A 32 -26.29 -6.56 -4.59
C PHE A 32 -25.90 -6.19 -3.15
N MET A 33 -25.48 -7.18 -2.34
CA MET A 33 -25.09 -6.93 -0.94
C MET A 33 -23.78 -6.14 -0.87
N GLU A 34 -22.80 -6.46 -1.71
CA GLU A 34 -21.55 -5.71 -1.83
C GLU A 34 -21.82 -4.27 -2.30
N MET A 35 -22.70 -4.10 -3.29
CA MET A 35 -23.10 -2.76 -3.73
C MET A 35 -23.77 -1.95 -2.61
N MET A 36 -24.61 -2.58 -1.78
CA MET A 36 -25.22 -1.91 -0.62
C MET A 36 -24.18 -1.51 0.42
N GLU A 37 -23.19 -2.37 0.68
CA GLU A 37 -22.08 -2.10 1.59
C GLU A 37 -21.24 -0.91 1.10
N LEU A 38 -20.82 -0.92 -0.17
CA LEU A 38 -20.05 0.16 -0.77
C LEU A 38 -20.81 1.50 -0.72
N LYS A 39 -22.12 1.50 -1.01
CA LYS A 39 -22.96 2.70 -0.90
C LYS A 39 -23.09 3.19 0.54
N ALA A 40 -23.24 2.29 1.50
CA ALA A 40 -23.30 2.65 2.92
C ALA A 40 -21.96 3.26 3.38
N PHE A 41 -20.84 2.71 2.90
CA PHE A 41 -19.51 3.24 3.14
C PHE A 41 -19.34 4.65 2.56
N ASP A 42 -19.71 4.86 1.29
CA ASP A 42 -19.68 6.18 0.66
C ASP A 42 -20.52 7.21 1.44
N LEU A 43 -21.73 6.82 1.88
CA LEU A 43 -22.59 7.68 2.68
C LEU A 43 -21.95 8.06 4.02
N GLN A 44 -21.23 7.13 4.66
CA GLN A 44 -20.48 7.41 5.88
C GLN A 44 -19.39 8.47 5.63
N PHE A 45 -18.68 8.40 4.51
CA PHE A 45 -17.66 9.40 4.15
C PHE A 45 -18.28 10.77 3.86
N LEU A 46 -19.41 10.81 3.14
CA LEU A 46 -20.14 12.04 2.87
C LEU A 46 -20.67 12.69 4.16
N TYR A 47 -21.24 11.89 5.06
CA TYR A 47 -21.77 12.38 6.34
C TYR A 47 -20.66 12.85 7.29
N ARG A 48 -19.53 12.14 7.34
CA ARG A 48 -18.33 12.57 8.10
C ARG A 48 -17.77 13.90 7.58
N GLY A 49 -17.96 14.18 6.29
CA GLY A 49 -17.46 15.37 5.61
C GLY A 49 -15.94 15.36 5.40
N ALA A 50 -15.44 16.44 4.79
CA ALA A 50 -14.01 16.64 4.58
C ALA A 50 -13.31 16.89 5.92
N GLN A 51 -12.40 15.99 6.29
CA GLN A 51 -11.54 16.15 7.45
C GLN A 51 -10.20 16.71 6.99
N ARG A 52 -9.73 17.78 7.63
CA ARG A 52 -8.39 18.29 7.34
C ARG A 52 -7.36 17.29 7.88
N PRO A 53 -6.34 16.93 7.10
CA PRO A 53 -5.24 16.13 7.63
C PRO A 53 -4.60 16.89 8.80
N GLY A 54 -4.22 16.17 9.85
CA GLY A 54 -3.49 16.75 10.96
C GLY A 54 -2.09 17.19 10.53
N PRO A 55 -1.48 18.15 11.24
CA PRO A 55 -0.13 18.66 10.92
C PRO A 55 0.97 17.61 11.04
N GLU A 56 0.68 16.45 11.62
CA GLU A 56 1.61 15.33 11.84
C GLU A 56 1.90 14.50 10.58
N VAL A 57 1.14 14.68 9.49
CA VAL A 57 1.34 13.95 8.23
C VAL A 57 1.85 14.91 7.17
N VAL A 58 3.03 14.58 6.61
CA VAL A 58 3.64 15.32 5.50
C VAL A 58 3.67 14.44 4.27
N LEU A 59 3.18 14.96 3.15
CA LEU A 59 3.27 14.28 1.85
C LEU A 59 4.54 14.75 1.13
N VAL A 60 5.44 13.82 0.85
CA VAL A 60 6.61 14.06 -0.01
C VAL A 60 6.26 13.56 -1.40
N ALA A 61 5.91 14.49 -2.29
CA ALA A 61 5.56 14.18 -3.67
C ALA A 61 6.79 14.27 -4.58
N VAL A 62 6.82 13.44 -5.62
CA VAL A 62 7.79 13.56 -6.72
C VAL A 62 7.11 14.33 -7.84
N ASP A 63 7.50 15.58 -8.04
CA ASP A 63 6.99 16.46 -9.09
C ASP A 63 8.01 16.66 -10.22
N GLU A 64 7.59 17.34 -11.29
CA GLU A 64 8.44 17.59 -12.45
C GLU A 64 9.71 18.38 -12.08
N LYS A 65 9.58 19.35 -11.18
CA LYS A 65 10.72 20.10 -10.65
C LYS A 65 11.74 19.19 -9.96
N SER A 66 11.28 18.23 -9.17
CA SER A 66 12.13 17.23 -8.52
C SER A 66 12.83 16.34 -9.54
N LEU A 67 12.18 15.98 -10.65
CA LEU A 67 12.79 15.19 -11.71
C LEU A 67 13.85 15.98 -12.51
N ASP A 68 13.62 17.28 -12.70
CA ASP A 68 14.60 18.16 -13.34
C ASP A 68 15.86 18.32 -12.47
N GLU A 69 15.71 18.42 -11.14
CA GLU A 69 16.82 18.61 -10.21
C GLU A 69 17.54 17.29 -9.85
N LEU A 70 16.81 16.20 -9.63
CA LEU A 70 17.34 14.95 -9.10
C LEU A 70 17.54 13.87 -10.16
N GLY A 71 17.01 14.11 -11.36
CA GLY A 71 17.07 13.21 -12.51
C GLY A 71 15.80 12.37 -12.68
N ARG A 72 15.81 11.60 -13.78
CA ARG A 72 14.68 10.79 -14.22
C ARG A 72 14.30 9.71 -13.20
N TRP A 73 13.00 9.54 -13.02
CA TRP A 73 12.37 8.44 -12.29
C TRP A 73 12.42 7.11 -13.10
N PRO A 74 12.55 5.92 -12.46
CA PRO A 74 12.70 5.67 -11.02
C PRO A 74 14.11 5.97 -10.51
N TRP A 75 14.18 6.63 -9.36
CA TRP A 75 15.46 6.90 -8.71
C TRP A 75 16.08 5.61 -8.13
N PRO A 76 17.42 5.50 -8.08
CA PRO A 76 18.09 4.37 -7.44
C PRO A 76 17.82 4.37 -5.92
N ARG A 77 17.90 3.21 -5.27
CA ARG A 77 17.64 3.08 -3.82
C ARG A 77 18.59 3.92 -2.96
N THR A 78 19.76 4.27 -3.49
CA THR A 78 20.69 5.19 -2.80
C THR A 78 20.08 6.57 -2.62
N ARG A 79 19.36 7.10 -3.62
CA ARG A 79 18.63 8.38 -3.50
C ARG A 79 17.48 8.29 -2.50
N ILE A 80 16.74 7.18 -2.51
CA ILE A 80 15.67 6.95 -1.54
C ILE A 80 16.24 6.87 -0.11
N ALA A 81 17.42 6.27 0.07
CA ALA A 81 18.11 6.24 1.36
C ALA A 81 18.57 7.63 1.83
N GLU A 82 19.06 8.47 0.91
CA GLU A 82 19.37 9.88 1.19
C GLU A 82 18.13 10.65 1.67
N LEU A 83 16.99 10.47 0.99
CA LEU A 83 15.71 11.05 1.39
C LEU A 83 15.29 10.57 2.79
N LEU A 84 15.39 9.27 3.06
CA LEU A 84 15.11 8.72 4.39
C LEU A 84 16.00 9.33 5.48
N ALA A 85 17.29 9.54 5.20
CA ALA A 85 18.19 10.18 6.16
C ALA A 85 17.79 11.64 6.46
N VAL A 86 17.22 12.36 5.49
CA VAL A 86 16.68 13.71 5.71
C VAL A 86 15.42 13.66 6.59
N LEU A 87 14.52 12.71 6.32
CA LEU A 87 13.29 12.53 7.10
C LEU A 87 13.57 12.09 8.54
N ASP A 88 14.56 11.23 8.73
CA ASP A 88 15.03 10.80 10.05
C ASP A 88 15.58 11.98 10.87
N ARG A 89 16.43 12.82 10.25
CA ARG A 89 16.89 14.07 10.88
C ARG A 89 15.76 15.04 11.19
N SER A 90 14.64 14.94 10.47
CA SER A 90 13.43 15.73 10.70
C SER A 90 12.50 15.11 11.74
N GLN A 91 12.94 14.04 12.43
CA GLN A 91 12.21 13.32 13.47
C GLN A 91 10.89 12.69 13.00
N ALA A 92 10.84 12.23 11.75
CA ALA A 92 9.69 11.46 11.27
C ALA A 92 9.52 10.16 12.07
N ARG A 93 8.36 9.98 12.73
CA ARG A 93 8.08 8.77 13.54
C ARG A 93 7.86 7.51 12.71
N ALA A 94 7.36 7.69 11.48
CA ALA A 94 7.12 6.62 10.53
C ALA A 94 7.20 7.20 9.11
N VAL A 95 7.65 6.39 8.16
CA VAL A 95 7.69 6.75 6.74
C VAL A 95 6.97 5.67 5.96
N GLY A 96 5.91 6.06 5.24
CA GLY A 96 5.19 5.20 4.30
C GLY A 96 5.66 5.47 2.87
N PHE A 97 5.81 4.41 2.09
CA PHE A 97 6.12 4.52 0.66
C PHE A 97 4.89 4.11 -0.15
N ASP A 98 4.41 5.00 -1.01
CA ASP A 98 3.49 4.65 -2.10
C ASP A 98 4.27 4.23 -3.34
N LEU A 99 5.24 3.34 -3.14
CA LEU A 99 6.18 2.86 -4.13
C LEU A 99 6.46 1.38 -3.87
N VAL A 100 6.38 0.58 -4.93
CA VAL A 100 6.70 -0.85 -4.86
C VAL A 100 8.15 -1.05 -5.27
N PHE A 101 8.86 -1.91 -4.54
CA PHE A 101 10.26 -2.27 -4.79
C PHE A 101 10.38 -3.78 -5.03
N PRO A 102 9.92 -4.31 -6.18
CA PRO A 102 9.75 -5.75 -6.35
C PRO A 102 11.09 -6.48 -6.53
N GLU A 103 12.04 -5.88 -7.25
CA GLU A 103 13.34 -6.49 -7.54
C GLU A 103 14.48 -5.80 -6.77
N PRO A 104 15.60 -6.50 -6.50
CA PRO A 104 16.82 -5.86 -5.99
C PRO A 104 17.32 -4.74 -6.92
N ASP A 105 17.75 -3.60 -6.35
CA ASP A 105 18.19 -2.44 -7.13
C ASP A 105 19.42 -2.74 -7.99
N GLU A 106 19.20 -2.75 -9.32
CA GLU A 106 20.24 -3.00 -10.31
C GLU A 106 21.07 -1.81 -10.72
N HIS A 107 20.54 -0.61 -10.51
CA HIS A 107 21.13 0.64 -10.96
C HIS A 107 21.91 1.35 -9.84
N SER A 108 22.06 0.72 -8.67
CA SER A 108 22.91 1.28 -7.62
C SER A 108 24.36 1.42 -8.10
N GLN A 109 24.90 2.63 -8.00
CA GLN A 109 26.28 2.94 -8.39
C GLN A 109 27.31 2.02 -7.70
N LYS A 110 26.96 1.48 -6.52
CA LYS A 110 27.76 0.49 -5.80
C LYS A 110 28.01 -0.79 -6.60
N ARG A 111 27.02 -1.30 -7.35
CA ARG A 111 27.20 -2.52 -8.17
C ARG A 111 28.08 -2.23 -9.39
N LEU A 112 27.97 -1.06 -9.99
CA LEU A 112 28.86 -0.64 -11.07
C LEU A 112 30.32 -0.58 -10.58
N VAL A 113 30.58 0.10 -9.46
CA VAL A 113 31.91 0.18 -8.84
C VAL A 113 32.45 -1.21 -8.49
N ALA A 114 31.61 -2.09 -7.92
CA ALA A 114 32.01 -3.47 -7.65
C ALA A 114 32.41 -4.23 -8.93
N SER A 115 31.62 -4.10 -10.01
CA SER A 115 31.91 -4.76 -11.29
C SER A 115 33.12 -4.19 -12.02
N LEU A 116 33.42 -2.90 -11.81
CA LEU A 116 34.62 -2.25 -12.35
C LEU A 116 35.84 -2.69 -11.57
N LYS A 117 35.78 -2.71 -10.24
CA LYS A 117 36.85 -3.23 -9.39
C LYS A 117 37.20 -4.67 -9.77
N GLU A 118 36.20 -5.53 -9.93
CA GLU A 118 36.42 -6.93 -10.31
C GLU A 118 37.01 -7.10 -11.72
N ARG A 119 36.65 -6.22 -12.67
CA ARG A 119 37.25 -6.20 -14.02
C ARG A 119 38.69 -5.70 -14.00
N VAL A 120 38.99 -4.65 -13.24
CA VAL A 120 40.34 -4.12 -13.06
C VAL A 120 41.24 -5.16 -12.38
N PHE A 121 40.74 -5.83 -11.34
CA PHE A 121 41.45 -6.93 -10.66
C PHE A 121 41.69 -8.13 -11.60
N ARG A 122 40.72 -8.51 -12.43
CA ARG A 122 40.90 -9.60 -13.43
C ARG A 122 41.86 -9.25 -14.57
N GLN A 123 42.01 -7.97 -14.91
CA GLN A 123 42.93 -7.53 -15.95
C GLN A 123 44.37 -7.29 -15.46
N GLY A 124 44.67 -7.56 -14.18
CA GLY A 124 46.05 -7.53 -13.68
C GLY A 124 46.73 -6.16 -13.77
N ARG A 125 45.97 -5.06 -13.86
CA ARG A 125 46.51 -3.70 -13.70
C ARG A 125 46.39 -3.30 -12.24
N GLU A 126 47.39 -3.67 -11.45
CA GLU A 126 47.66 -3.02 -10.18
C GLU A 126 48.20 -1.62 -10.48
N ASP A 127 47.31 -0.65 -10.62
CA ASP A 127 47.72 0.77 -10.72
C ASP A 127 48.04 1.27 -9.30
N PRO A 128 49.30 1.62 -8.97
CA PRO A 128 49.73 1.94 -7.61
C PRO A 128 49.01 3.14 -6.97
N GLU A 129 48.38 3.99 -7.78
CA GLU A 129 47.70 5.22 -7.39
C GLU A 129 46.43 4.97 -6.54
N LEU A 130 45.77 3.82 -6.68
CA LEU A 130 44.52 3.50 -5.95
C LEU A 130 44.73 3.10 -4.48
N SER A 131 45.99 2.95 -4.04
CA SER A 131 46.34 2.59 -2.66
C SER A 131 46.48 3.79 -1.71
N ARG A 132 46.32 5.01 -2.23
CA ARG A 132 46.56 6.28 -1.51
C ARG A 132 45.30 7.12 -1.25
N LEU A 133 44.11 6.63 -1.58
CA LEU A 133 42.81 7.24 -1.28
C LEU A 133 42.03 6.35 -0.30
#